data_AF-A0A9P0LDR6-F1
#
_entry.id   AF-A0A9P0LDR6-F1
#
_cell.length_a   1.000
_cell.length_b   1.000
_cell.length_c   1.000
_cell.angle_alpha   90.00
_cell.angle_beta   90.00
_cell.angle_gamma   90.00
#
_symmetry.space_group_name_H-M   'P 1'
#
loop_
_entity.id
_entity.type
_entity.pdbx_description
1 polymer ?
#
loop_
_entity_poly.entity_id
_entity_poly.type
_entity_poly.pdbx_seq_one_letter_code
_entity_poly.pdbx_strand_id
1 'polypeptide(L)'
;MENPKKPYKRFRYTEAQLQEAVEFIRQSKLNISQASKKYGIPKSTLSNKLRGKVPAVRKMGPTTILTMEEEANLEKWILSKAMLGFPMHPDEVNEFNEF
;
A
#
# COMPACT_ATOMS: atom_id res chain seq x y z
N MET A 1 25.65 -4.01 -29.47
CA MET A 1 24.53 -3.13 -29.08
C MET A 1 23.81 -3.81 -27.92
N GLU A 2 24.00 -3.31 -26.69
CA GLU A 2 23.26 -3.81 -25.54
C GLU A 2 21.78 -3.42 -25.66
N ASN A 3 20.89 -4.39 -25.50
CA ASN A 3 19.45 -4.15 -25.49
C ASN A 3 19.04 -3.94 -24.02
N PRO A 4 18.68 -2.72 -23.59
CA PRO A 4 18.40 -2.46 -22.19
C PRO A 4 17.18 -3.26 -21.73
N LYS A 5 17.35 -4.08 -20.68
CA LYS A 5 16.25 -4.85 -20.09
C LYS A 5 15.21 -3.86 -19.55
N LYS A 6 14.02 -3.83 -20.17
CA LYS A 6 12.90 -3.01 -19.67
C LYS A 6 12.56 -3.42 -18.23
N PRO A 7 12.36 -2.45 -17.30
CA PRO A 7 12.03 -2.76 -15.93
C PRO A 7 10.68 -3.49 -15.86
N TYR A 8 10.64 -4.60 -15.12
CA TYR A 8 9.43 -5.39 -14.93
C TYR A 8 8.40 -4.60 -14.12
N LYS A 9 7.30 -4.20 -14.75
CA LYS A 9 6.20 -3.48 -14.11
C LYS A 9 5.05 -4.44 -13.81
N ARG A 10 4.86 -4.80 -12.53
CA ARG A 10 3.77 -5.71 -12.09
C ARG A 10 2.38 -5.19 -12.47
N PHE A 11 2.15 -3.89 -12.34
CA PHE A 11 0.85 -3.26 -12.62
C PHE A 11 0.97 -2.20 -13.72
N ARG A 12 0.02 -2.21 -14.65
CA ARG A 12 -0.02 -1.24 -15.75
C ARG A 12 -0.73 0.07 -15.37
N TYR A 13 -1.42 0.11 -14.24
CA TYR A 13 -2.19 1.25 -13.72
C TYR A 13 -1.66 1.69 -12.35
N THR A 14 -1.91 2.95 -11.97
CA THR A 14 -1.58 3.50 -10.65
C THR A 14 -2.72 3.32 -9.65
N GLU A 15 -2.43 3.49 -8.36
CA GLU A 15 -3.43 3.48 -7.28
C GLU A 15 -4.46 4.60 -7.48
N ALA A 16 -4.00 5.80 -7.83
CA ALA A 16 -4.85 6.96 -8.06
C ALA A 16 -5.84 6.71 -9.21
N GLN A 17 -5.37 6.16 -10.34
CA GLN A 17 -6.23 5.79 -11.47
C GLN A 17 -7.28 4.74 -11.08
N LEU A 18 -6.91 3.79 -10.22
CA LEU A 18 -7.84 2.77 -9.73
C LEU A 18 -8.92 3.39 -8.83
N GLN A 19 -8.52 4.27 -7.92
CA GLN A 19 -9.45 4.95 -7.01
C GLN A 19 -10.42 5.83 -7.78
N GLU A 20 -9.91 6.66 -8.69
CA GLU A 20 -10.70 7.52 -9.56
C GLU A 20 -11.69 6.71 -10.41
N ALA A 21 -11.24 5.60 -11.01
CA ALA A 21 -12.10 4.72 -11.79
C ALA A 21 -13.24 4.10 -10.95
N VAL A 22 -12.94 3.66 -9.72
CA VAL A 22 -13.94 3.10 -8.80
C VAL A 22 -14.95 4.17 -8.38
N GLU A 23 -14.49 5.38 -8.09
CA GLU A 23 -15.32 6.52 -7.72
C GLU A 23 -16.28 6.91 -8.84
N PHE A 24 -15.80 7.02 -10.08
CA PHE A 24 -16.67 7.31 -11.24
C PHE A 24 -17.73 6.24 -11.49
N ILE A 25 -17.42 4.97 -11.23
CA ILE A 25 -18.40 3.87 -11.34
C ILE A 25 -19.43 3.96 -10.20
N ARG A 26 -19.00 4.28 -8.97
CA ARG A 26 -19.92 4.48 -7.84
C ARG A 26 -20.87 5.66 -8.04
N GLN A 27 -20.39 6.72 -8.68
CA GLN A 27 -21.20 7.88 -9.06
C GLN A 27 -22.07 7.63 -10.33
N SER A 28 -22.10 6.40 -10.85
CA SER A 28 -22.83 6.03 -12.08
C SER A 28 -22.45 6.85 -13.33
N LYS A 29 -21.27 7.49 -13.33
CA LYS A 29 -20.76 8.30 -14.45
C LYS A 29 -20.12 7.44 -15.54
N LEU A 30 -19.61 6.26 -15.17
CA LEU A 30 -18.97 5.31 -16.10
C LEU A 30 -19.37 3.88 -15.76
N ASN A 31 -19.58 3.06 -16.79
CA ASN A 31 -19.73 1.61 -16.61
C ASN A 31 -18.34 0.94 -16.47
N ILE A 32 -18.29 -0.25 -15.86
CA ILE A 32 -17.04 -1.03 -15.68
C ILE A 32 -16.27 -1.20 -17.00
N SER A 33 -16.98 -1.44 -18.11
CA SER A 33 -16.36 -1.59 -19.43
C SER A 33 -15.73 -0.29 -19.94
N GLN A 34 -16.37 0.85 -19.71
CA GLN A 34 -15.86 2.17 -20.10
C GLN A 34 -14.67 2.57 -19.23
N ALA A 35 -14.77 2.37 -17.92
CA ALA A 35 -13.66 2.62 -16.99
C ALA A 35 -12.44 1.74 -17.31
N SER A 36 -12.65 0.47 -17.65
CA SER A 36 -11.58 -0.45 -18.05
C SER A 36 -10.82 0.07 -19.28
N LYS A 37 -11.53 0.54 -20.31
CA LYS A 37 -10.92 1.14 -21.50
C LYS A 37 -10.21 2.46 -21.21
N LYS A 38 -10.84 3.33 -20.41
CA LYS A 38 -10.33 4.67 -20.10
C LYS A 38 -9.06 4.64 -19.24
N TYR A 39 -9.04 3.80 -18.20
CA TYR A 39 -7.95 3.74 -17.23
C TYR A 39 -6.98 2.57 -17.47
N GLY A 40 -7.25 1.69 -18.43
CA GLY A 40 -6.43 0.50 -18.71
C GLY A 40 -6.44 -0.54 -17.60
N ILE A 41 -7.50 -0.55 -16.77
CA ILE A 41 -7.63 -1.41 -15.59
C ILE A 41 -8.47 -2.64 -15.97
N PRO A 42 -8.06 -3.87 -15.62
CA PRO A 42 -8.88 -5.06 -15.87
C PRO A 42 -10.26 -4.98 -15.23
N LYS A 43 -11.30 -5.45 -15.93
CA LYS A 43 -12.68 -5.49 -15.43
C LYS A 43 -12.83 -6.27 -14.13
N SER A 44 -12.09 -7.38 -14.00
CA SER A 44 -12.06 -8.20 -12.77
C SER A 44 -11.54 -7.39 -11.58
N THR A 45 -10.47 -6.61 -11.76
CA THR A 45 -9.93 -5.72 -10.73
C THR A 45 -10.98 -4.70 -10.28
N LEU A 46 -11.62 -4.02 -11.22
CA LEU A 46 -12.67 -3.04 -10.91
C LEU A 46 -13.85 -3.69 -10.18
N SER A 47 -14.31 -4.85 -10.66
CA SER A 47 -15.40 -5.62 -10.04
C SER A 47 -15.07 -6.06 -8.61
N ASN A 48 -13.85 -6.55 -8.37
CA ASN A 48 -13.41 -6.97 -7.04
C ASN A 48 -13.37 -5.79 -6.06
N LYS A 49 -12.89 -4.62 -6.49
CA LYS A 49 -12.87 -3.39 -5.67
C LYS A 49 -14.28 -2.88 -5.37
N LEU A 50 -15.18 -2.92 -6.36
CA LEU A 50 -16.57 -2.50 -6.19
C LEU A 50 -17.34 -3.39 -5.22
N ARG A 51 -17.13 -4.71 -5.29
CA ARG A 51 -17.76 -5.71 -4.41
C ARG A 51 -17.11 -5.79 -3.02
N GLY A 52 -16.04 -5.04 -2.75
CA GLY A 52 -15.30 -5.11 -1.49
C GLY A 52 -14.58 -6.45 -1.24
N LYS A 53 -14.39 -7.27 -2.27
CA LYS A 53 -13.68 -8.57 -2.14
C LYS A 53 -12.19 -8.41 -1.84
N VAL A 54 -11.64 -7.24 -2.16
CA VAL A 54 -10.25 -6.88 -1.92
C VAL A 54 -10.19 -5.50 -1.28
N PRO A 55 -9.19 -5.22 -0.41
CA PRO A 55 -9.04 -3.92 0.24
C PRO A 55 -8.99 -2.76 -0.77
N ALA A 56 -9.46 -1.57 -0.41
CA ALA A 56 -9.48 -0.40 -1.31
C ALA A 56 -8.07 0.06 -1.69
N VAL A 57 -7.15 0.07 -0.73
CA VAL A 57 -5.71 0.30 -0.95
C VAL A 57 -5.02 -1.05 -1.10
N ARG A 58 -4.11 -1.17 -2.08
CA ARG A 58 -3.32 -2.40 -2.22
C ARG A 58 -2.31 -2.51 -1.07
N LYS A 59 -2.23 -3.67 -0.44
CA LYS A 59 -1.10 -4.06 0.40
C LYS A 59 -0.21 -5.00 -0.41
N MET A 60 1.10 -4.76 -0.39
CA MET A 60 2.07 -5.67 -0.98
C MET A 60 2.65 -6.55 0.13
N GLY A 61 2.71 -7.86 -0.11
CA GLY A 61 3.29 -8.82 0.85
C GLY A 61 2.34 -9.24 1.97
N PRO A 62 2.84 -10.09 2.90
CA PRO A 62 2.09 -10.58 4.05
C PRO A 62 1.66 -9.46 5.01
N THR A 63 0.81 -9.81 5.98
CA THR A 63 0.49 -8.92 7.09
C THR A 63 1.76 -8.60 7.90
N THR A 64 1.83 -7.38 8.43
CA THR A 64 2.90 -6.98 9.33
C THR A 64 2.67 -7.67 10.67
N ILE A 65 3.75 -8.01 11.38
CA ILE A 65 3.65 -8.60 12.73
C ILE A 65 3.21 -7.53 13.73
N LEU A 66 3.75 -6.32 13.58
CA LEU A 66 3.34 -5.15 14.34
C LEU A 66 2.16 -4.43 13.68
N THR A 67 1.27 -3.91 14.50
CA THR A 67 0.23 -2.97 14.13
C THR A 67 0.83 -1.58 13.87
N MET A 68 0.09 -0.74 13.13
CA MET A 68 0.52 0.64 12.85
C MET A 68 0.73 1.46 14.15
N GLU A 69 -0.03 1.13 15.20
CA GLU A 69 0.08 1.80 16.49
C GLU A 69 1.36 1.37 17.23
N GLU A 70 1.64 0.06 17.28
CA GLU A 70 2.88 -0.47 17.84
C GLU A 70 4.11 0.07 17.10
N GLU A 71 4.09 0.11 15.76
CA GLU A 71 5.16 0.70 14.96
C GLU A 71 5.37 2.19 15.28
N ALA A 72 4.29 2.96 15.45
CA ALA A 72 4.37 4.38 15.80
C ALA A 72 4.89 4.62 17.22
N ASN A 73 4.53 3.75 18.17
CA ASN A 73 5.04 3.83 19.54
C ASN A 73 6.53 3.45 19.60
N LEU A 74 6.93 2.43 18.85
CA LEU A 74 8.32 2.01 18.69
C LEU A 74 9.18 3.13 18.08
N GLU A 75 8.70 3.76 17.00
CA GLU A 75 9.37 4.90 16.36
C GLU A 75 9.60 6.05 17.35
N LYS A 76 8.54 6.47 18.08
CA LYS A 76 8.64 7.53 19.08
C LYS A 76 9.66 7.20 20.18
N TRP A 77 9.65 5.95 20.65
CA TRP A 77 10.53 5.51 21.72
C TRP A 77 12.00 5.53 21.28
N ILE A 78 12.30 4.99 20.10
CA ILE A 78 13.65 5.01 19.50
C ILE A 78 14.14 6.46 19.30
N LEU A 79 13.31 7.34 18.73
CA LEU A 79 13.67 8.73 18.50
C LEU A 79 13.92 9.49 19.80
N SER A 80 13.08 9.29 20.82
CA SER A 80 13.24 9.92 22.14
C SER A 80 14.56 9.51 22.81
N LYS A 81 14.90 8.22 22.77
CA LYS A 81 16.17 7.70 23.29
C LYS A 81 17.38 8.27 22.55
N ALA A 82 17.32 8.32 21.22
CA ALA A 82 18.36 8.91 20.40
C ALA A 82 18.56 10.41 20.71
N MET A 83 17.48 11.16 20.92
CA MET A 83 17.54 12.58 21.31
C MET A 83 18.20 12.79 22.67
N LEU A 84 18.05 11.85 23.60
CA LEU A 84 18.70 11.89 24.92
C LEU A 84 20.19 11.52 24.86
N GLY A 85 20.77 11.29 23.68
CA GLY A 85 22.16 10.95 23.47
C GLY A 85 22.46 9.44 23.53
N PHE A 86 21.43 8.60 23.57
CA PHE A 86 21.54 7.15 23.61
C PHE A 86 20.91 6.55 22.33
N PRO A 87 21.64 6.52 21.20
CA PRO A 87 21.15 5.84 20.00
C PRO A 87 20.98 4.35 20.30
N MET A 88 19.81 3.81 19.98
CA MET A 88 19.41 2.45 20.36
C MET A 88 19.99 1.41 19.41
N HIS A 89 20.58 0.36 19.96
CA HIS A 89 21.03 -0.80 19.18
C HIS A 89 19.83 -1.70 18.83
N PRO A 90 19.80 -2.37 17.67
CA PRO A 90 18.69 -3.25 17.28
C PRO A 90 18.30 -4.31 18.31
N ASP A 91 19.23 -4.73 19.18
CA ASP A 91 18.97 -5.73 20.22
C ASP A 91 18.11 -5.17 21.36
N GLU A 92 18.30 -3.89 21.73
CA GLU A 92 17.50 -3.20 22.76
C GLU A 92 16.08 -2.92 22.29
N VAL A 93 15.87 -2.82 20.96
CA VAL A 93 14.54 -2.61 20.36
C VAL A 93 13.61 -3.80 20.60
N ASN A 94 14.17 -5.01 20.77
CA ASN A 94 13.38 -6.22 20.97
C ASN A 94 12.78 -6.34 22.38
N GLU A 95 13.29 -5.58 23.36
CA GLU A 95 12.79 -5.56 24.75
C GLU A 95 11.54 -4.68 24.93
N PHE A 96 11.13 -3.97 23.86
CA PHE A 96 9.98 -3.05 23.88
C PHE A 96 8.65 -3.70 24.31
N ASN A 97 8.49 -5.02 24.20
CA ASN A 97 7.26 -5.73 24.59
C ASN A 97 7.10 -5.98 26.10
N GLU A 98 8.02 -5.53 26.96
CA GLU A 98 7.92 -5.69 28.42
C GLU A 98 7.31 -4.49 29.17
N PHE A 99 6.90 -3.42 28.47
CA PHE A 99 6.27 -2.22 29.06
C PHE A 99 4.92 -1.89 28.41
#